data_AF-A0A7J6RNS3-F1
#
_entry.id   AF-A0A7J6RNS3-F1
#
_cell.length_a   1.000
_cell.length_b   1.000
_cell.length_c   1.000
_cell.angle_alpha   90.00
_cell.angle_beta   90.00
_cell.angle_gamma   90.00
#
_symmetry.space_group_name_H-M   'P 1'
#
loop_
_entity.id
_entity.type
_entity.pdbx_description
1 polymer ?
#
loop_
_entity_poly.entity_id
_entity_poly.type
_entity_poly.pdbx_seq_one_letter_code
_entity_poly.pdbx_strand_id
1 'polypeptide(L)'
;TIGKKLQKGGEYAVQVDSWLADCKHDFDQCLNDMVETDAQLSCALAYTNVDGTPVVEGSVLPREYYDTRIATVEEQLAKGGVRLAWLLNTILPASTTTTTAEPTEVTTTEAPKDCTKADELCASKIPGSYCKYWLDTPICYGSNEPCSC
;
A
#
# COMPACT_ATOMS: atom_id res chain seq x y z
N THR A 1 -0.86 -10.06 8.30
CA THR A 1 -0.89 -8.63 7.92
C THR A 1 -1.60 -8.51 6.59
N ILE A 2 -2.28 -7.40 6.33
CA ILE A 2 -3.02 -7.17 5.07
C ILE A 2 -2.12 -7.36 3.84
N GLY A 3 -0.87 -6.91 3.89
CA GLY A 3 0.10 -7.13 2.81
C GLY A 3 0.30 -8.60 2.43
N LYS A 4 0.33 -9.53 3.40
CA LYS A 4 0.40 -10.98 3.11
C LYS A 4 -0.86 -11.50 2.44
N LYS A 5 -2.03 -10.96 2.78
CA LYS A 5 -3.31 -11.33 2.14
C LYS A 5 -3.37 -10.89 0.67
N LEU A 6 -2.66 -9.80 0.32
CA LEU A 6 -2.57 -9.26 -1.04
C LEU A 6 -1.52 -9.97 -1.93
N GLN A 7 -0.51 -10.61 -1.35
CA GLN A 7 0.52 -11.35 -2.10
C GLN A 7 -0.04 -12.58 -2.81
N LYS A 8 0.63 -13.07 -3.86
CA LYS A 8 0.25 -14.27 -4.62
C LYS A 8 -0.05 -15.45 -3.68
N GLY A 9 -1.24 -16.05 -3.82
CA GLY A 9 -1.72 -17.14 -2.96
C GLY A 9 -2.35 -16.69 -1.64
N GLY A 10 -2.34 -15.38 -1.35
CA GLY A 10 -3.07 -14.78 -0.25
C GLY A 10 -4.58 -14.66 -0.52
N GLU A 11 -5.35 -14.50 0.54
CA GLU A 11 -6.82 -14.44 0.55
C GLU A 11 -7.40 -13.42 -0.45
N TYR A 12 -6.77 -12.25 -0.56
CA TYR A 12 -7.22 -11.15 -1.42
C TYR A 12 -6.58 -11.15 -2.80
N ALA A 13 -5.57 -11.99 -3.04
CA ALA A 13 -4.76 -11.95 -4.26
C ALA A 13 -5.59 -12.09 -5.55
N VAL A 14 -6.65 -12.90 -5.50
CA VAL A 14 -7.56 -13.17 -6.64
C VAL A 14 -8.68 -12.13 -6.77
N GLN A 15 -8.83 -11.24 -5.79
CA GLN A 15 -9.91 -10.23 -5.74
C GLN A 15 -9.44 -8.85 -6.23
N VAL A 16 -8.12 -8.61 -6.30
CA VAL A 16 -7.54 -7.32 -6.70
C VAL A 16 -8.09 -6.85 -8.04
N ASP A 17 -8.20 -7.73 -9.03
CA ASP A 17 -8.69 -7.37 -10.36
C ASP A 17 -10.17 -6.98 -10.35
N SER A 18 -11.01 -7.68 -9.59
CA SER A 18 -12.43 -7.32 -9.48
C SER A 18 -12.64 -6.01 -8.72
N TRP A 19 -11.81 -5.71 -7.72
CA TRP A 19 -11.87 -4.43 -7.00
C TRP A 19 -11.53 -3.20 -7.84
N LEU A 20 -10.87 -3.41 -8.98
CA LEU A 20 -10.45 -2.37 -9.92
C LEU A 20 -11.24 -2.37 -11.23
N ALA A 21 -12.10 -3.38 -11.47
CA ALA A 21 -12.75 -3.58 -12.76
C ALA A 21 -13.55 -2.35 -13.20
N ASP A 22 -14.38 -1.82 -12.30
CA ASP A 22 -15.22 -0.65 -12.58
C ASP A 22 -14.39 0.62 -12.71
N CYS A 23 -13.38 0.78 -11.84
CA CYS A 23 -12.51 1.96 -11.80
C CYS A 23 -11.66 2.14 -13.05
N LYS A 24 -11.29 1.04 -13.73
CA LYS A 24 -10.57 1.07 -15.01
C LYS A 24 -11.48 1.50 -16.18
N HIS A 25 -12.79 1.37 -16.06
CA HIS A 25 -13.76 1.72 -17.09
C HIS A 25 -14.26 3.16 -16.93
N ASP A 26 -14.75 3.49 -15.74
CA ASP A 26 -15.28 4.80 -15.38
C ASP A 26 -14.91 5.12 -13.93
N PHE A 27 -14.01 6.09 -13.76
CA PHE A 27 -13.50 6.46 -12.45
C PHE A 27 -14.56 7.16 -11.60
N ASP A 28 -15.40 8.00 -12.19
CA ASP A 28 -16.43 8.75 -11.45
C ASP A 28 -17.52 7.79 -10.96
N GLN A 29 -17.93 6.83 -11.80
CA GLN A 29 -18.86 5.78 -11.40
C GLN A 29 -18.27 4.92 -10.28
N CYS A 30 -17.02 4.46 -10.42
CA CYS A 30 -16.34 3.70 -9.37
C CYS A 30 -16.28 4.46 -8.04
N LEU A 31 -15.98 5.77 -8.04
CA LEU A 31 -16.00 6.58 -6.83
C LEU A 31 -17.38 6.59 -6.17
N ASN A 32 -18.45 6.78 -6.95
CA ASN A 32 -19.81 6.77 -6.43
C ASN A 32 -20.20 5.40 -5.85
N ASP A 33 -19.87 4.31 -6.55
CA ASP A 33 -20.16 2.94 -6.11
C ASP A 33 -19.42 2.59 -4.81
N MET A 34 -18.18 3.04 -4.66
CA MET A 34 -17.42 2.88 -3.41
C MET A 34 -18.12 3.56 -2.25
N VAL A 35 -18.50 4.83 -2.42
CA VAL A 35 -19.19 5.60 -1.37
C VAL A 35 -20.51 4.94 -0.99
N GLU A 36 -21.29 4.50 -1.99
CA GLU A 36 -22.58 3.84 -1.75
C GLU A 36 -22.40 2.50 -1.01
N THR A 37 -21.48 1.66 -1.47
CA THR A 37 -21.24 0.34 -0.87
C THR A 37 -20.70 0.48 0.56
N ASP A 38 -19.79 1.41 0.81
CA ASP A 38 -19.23 1.64 2.15
C ASP A 38 -20.27 2.24 3.11
N ALA A 39 -21.17 3.09 2.62
CA ALA A 39 -22.29 3.59 3.40
C ALA A 39 -23.24 2.45 3.79
N GLN A 40 -23.61 1.57 2.85
CA GLN A 40 -24.44 0.39 3.11
C GLN A 40 -23.78 -0.55 4.12
N LEU A 41 -22.47 -0.79 3.99
CA LEU A 41 -21.69 -1.62 4.91
C LEU A 41 -21.64 -1.02 6.32
N SER A 42 -21.52 0.30 6.43
CA SER A 42 -21.55 1.02 7.70
C SER A 42 -22.92 0.86 8.39
N CYS A 43 -24.02 0.96 7.64
CA CYS A 43 -25.36 0.67 8.16
C CYS A 43 -25.51 -0.76 8.66
N ALA A 44 -24.91 -1.73 7.96
CA ALA A 44 -25.01 -3.14 8.32
C ALA A 44 -24.17 -3.51 9.55
N LEU A 45 -23.00 -2.88 9.74
CA LEU A 45 -21.99 -3.38 10.69
C LEU A 45 -21.51 -2.37 11.72
N ALA A 46 -21.46 -1.07 11.38
CA ALA A 46 -20.83 -0.05 12.20
C ALA A 46 -21.80 0.61 13.18
N TYR A 47 -23.07 0.77 12.78
CA TYR A 47 -24.09 1.43 13.62
C TYR A 47 -24.96 0.46 14.42
N THR A 48 -24.63 -0.83 14.39
CA THR A 48 -25.37 -1.90 15.07
C THR A 48 -24.43 -2.80 15.87
N ASN A 49 -24.85 -3.16 17.08
CA ASN A 49 -24.21 -4.18 17.89
C ASN A 49 -24.36 -5.56 17.21
N VAL A 50 -23.70 -6.58 17.77
CA VAL A 50 -23.75 -7.96 17.24
C VAL A 50 -25.16 -8.54 17.30
N ASP A 51 -25.97 -8.13 18.27
CA ASP A 51 -27.37 -8.53 18.44
C ASP A 51 -28.36 -7.71 17.58
N GLY A 52 -27.86 -6.79 16.75
CA GLY A 52 -28.67 -5.93 15.89
C GLY A 52 -29.24 -4.68 16.57
N THR A 53 -28.99 -4.47 17.86
CA THR A 53 -29.38 -3.23 18.54
C THR A 53 -28.53 -2.05 18.06
N PRO A 54 -29.04 -0.80 18.06
CA PRO A 54 -28.23 0.36 17.64
C PRO A 54 -27.03 0.61 18.57
N VAL A 55 -25.90 1.00 17.99
CA VAL A 55 -24.78 1.60 18.74
C VAL A 55 -25.13 3.06 19.01
N VAL A 56 -25.10 3.48 20.26
CA VAL A 56 -25.44 4.85 20.70
C VAL A 56 -24.33 5.45 21.55
N GLU A 57 -24.41 6.74 21.83
CA GLU A 57 -23.46 7.39 22.73
C GLU A 57 -23.43 6.72 24.10
N GLY A 58 -22.22 6.43 24.60
CA GLY A 58 -22.03 5.71 25.86
C GLY A 58 -22.09 4.17 25.75
N SER A 59 -22.39 3.61 24.57
CA SER A 59 -22.28 2.16 24.34
C SER A 59 -20.85 1.68 24.56
N VAL A 60 -20.69 0.60 25.32
CA VAL A 60 -19.43 -0.14 25.42
C VAL A 60 -19.40 -1.18 24.30
N LEU A 61 -18.39 -1.12 23.43
CA LEU A 61 -18.21 -2.10 22.36
C LEU A 61 -17.41 -3.30 22.88
N PRO A 62 -18.03 -4.48 23.03
CA PRO A 62 -17.34 -5.65 23.57
C PRO A 62 -16.38 -6.24 22.53
N ARG A 63 -15.51 -7.16 22.97
CA ARG A 63 -14.60 -7.90 22.09
C ARG A 63 -15.31 -8.59 20.92
N GLU A 64 -16.53 -9.09 21.14
CA GLU A 64 -17.33 -9.72 20.09
C GLU A 64 -17.67 -8.76 18.93
N TYR A 65 -17.91 -7.47 19.25
CA TYR A 65 -18.09 -6.45 18.22
C TYR A 65 -16.82 -6.32 17.37
N TYR A 66 -15.65 -6.31 17.99
CA TYR A 66 -14.38 -6.29 17.25
C TYR A 66 -14.19 -7.54 16.39
N ASP A 67 -14.34 -8.73 16.98
CA ASP A 67 -14.04 -10.01 16.32
C ASP A 67 -14.91 -10.25 15.08
N THR A 68 -16.14 -9.72 15.08
CA THR A 68 -17.07 -9.85 13.95
C THR A 68 -16.88 -8.80 12.86
N ARG A 69 -16.24 -7.65 13.14
CA ARG A 69 -16.07 -6.54 12.19
C ARG A 69 -14.64 -6.41 11.65
N ILE A 70 -13.65 -6.97 12.35
CA ILE A 70 -12.23 -6.77 11.99
C ILE A 70 -11.90 -7.28 10.58
N ALA A 71 -12.49 -8.41 10.15
CA ALA A 71 -12.27 -8.93 8.79
C ALA A 71 -12.74 -7.94 7.71
N THR A 72 -13.89 -7.30 7.93
CA THR A 72 -14.42 -6.26 7.04
C THR A 72 -13.52 -5.03 7.02
N VAL A 73 -13.04 -4.58 8.19
CA VAL A 73 -12.09 -3.46 8.27
C VAL A 73 -10.80 -3.77 7.52
N GLU A 74 -10.25 -4.97 7.68
CA GLU A 74 -9.05 -5.40 6.95
C GLU A 74 -9.25 -5.42 5.43
N GLU A 75 -10.39 -5.90 4.95
CA GLU A 75 -10.73 -5.92 3.53
C GLU A 75 -10.87 -4.51 2.97
N GLN A 76 -11.55 -3.60 3.70
CA GLN A 76 -11.72 -2.21 3.24
C GLN A 76 -10.40 -1.44 3.22
N LEU A 77 -9.52 -1.67 4.20
CA LEU A 77 -8.15 -1.16 4.17
C LEU A 77 -7.35 -1.70 2.97
N ALA A 78 -7.52 -2.99 2.64
CA ALA A 78 -6.89 -3.59 1.48
C ALA A 78 -7.38 -2.95 0.17
N LYS A 79 -8.71 -2.82 0.01
CA LYS A 79 -9.34 -2.15 -1.15
C LYS A 79 -8.85 -0.72 -1.32
N GLY A 80 -8.82 0.06 -0.23
CA GLY A 80 -8.32 1.44 -0.25
C GLY A 80 -6.86 1.53 -0.71
N GLY A 81 -5.99 0.67 -0.18
CA GLY A 81 -4.58 0.61 -0.59
C GLY A 81 -4.39 0.23 -2.06
N VAL A 82 -5.11 -0.79 -2.53
CA VAL A 82 -5.08 -1.23 -3.94
C VAL A 82 -5.53 -0.11 -4.88
N ARG A 83 -6.65 0.55 -4.57
CA ARG A 83 -7.23 1.61 -5.41
C ARG A 83 -6.37 2.87 -5.42
N LEU A 84 -5.81 3.25 -4.27
CA LEU A 84 -4.88 4.38 -4.19
C LEU A 84 -3.61 4.10 -5.01
N ALA A 85 -3.01 2.92 -4.87
CA ALA A 85 -1.83 2.55 -5.64
C ALA A 85 -2.11 2.55 -7.15
N TRP A 86 -3.26 1.99 -7.56
CA TRP A 86 -3.70 2.03 -8.96
C TRP A 86 -3.89 3.46 -9.48
N LEU A 87 -4.52 4.35 -8.70
CA LEU A 87 -4.71 5.75 -9.06
C LEU A 87 -3.37 6.46 -9.22
N LEU A 88 -2.46 6.31 -8.24
CA LEU A 88 -1.14 6.91 -8.28
C LEU A 88 -0.35 6.44 -9.50
N ASN A 89 -0.38 5.14 -9.82
CA ASN A 89 0.28 4.60 -11.01
C ASN A 89 -0.35 5.09 -12.32
N THR A 90 -1.63 5.48 -12.29
CA THR A 90 -2.35 6.03 -13.45
C THR A 90 -2.01 7.51 -13.67
N ILE A 91 -1.99 8.32 -12.59
CA ILE A 91 -1.86 9.78 -12.69
C ILE A 91 -0.42 10.28 -12.62
N LEU A 92 0.45 9.55 -11.93
CA LEU A 92 1.87 9.85 -11.91
C LEU A 92 2.46 9.16 -13.13
N PRO A 93 2.94 9.90 -14.15
CA PRO A 93 3.67 9.26 -15.22
C PRO A 93 4.81 8.48 -14.57
N ALA A 94 4.93 7.19 -14.92
CA ALA A 94 6.16 6.47 -14.66
C ALA A 94 7.27 7.34 -15.24
N SER A 95 8.12 7.90 -14.38
CA SER A 95 9.39 8.45 -14.85
C SER A 95 10.00 7.33 -15.66
N THR A 96 10.20 7.60 -16.95
CA THR A 96 10.59 6.64 -17.97
C THR A 96 11.89 5.96 -17.58
N THR A 97 11.73 4.88 -16.84
CA THR A 97 12.68 3.79 -16.66
C THR A 97 11.82 2.54 -16.56
N THR A 98 11.50 2.02 -17.74
CA THR A 98 11.04 0.66 -17.96
C THR A 98 11.80 -0.32 -17.08
N THR A 99 11.10 -1.16 -16.31
CA THR A 99 11.42 -2.58 -16.16
C THR A 99 10.15 -3.32 -15.76
N THR A 100 9.62 -4.11 -16.69
CA THR A 100 8.72 -5.22 -16.38
C THR A 100 9.49 -6.17 -15.47
N ALA A 101 9.27 -6.08 -14.15
CA ALA A 101 9.69 -7.10 -13.22
C ALA A 101 8.59 -8.16 -13.15
N GLU A 102 8.80 -9.24 -13.90
CA GLU A 102 8.37 -10.58 -13.52
C GLU A 102 8.73 -10.81 -12.04
N PRO A 103 7.96 -11.60 -11.24
CA PRO A 103 8.32 -11.85 -9.85
C PRO A 103 9.56 -12.75 -9.81
N THR A 104 10.73 -12.14 -9.93
CA THR A 104 12.00 -12.81 -9.69
C THR A 104 12.19 -12.88 -8.17
N GLU A 105 12.28 -14.12 -7.73
CA GLU A 105 12.74 -14.60 -6.43
C GLU A 105 13.69 -13.61 -5.73
N VAL A 106 13.34 -13.27 -4.48
CA VAL A 106 14.11 -12.40 -3.59
C VAL A 106 15.47 -13.04 -3.34
N THR A 107 16.45 -12.67 -4.16
CA THR A 107 17.85 -12.89 -3.81
C THR A 107 18.22 -11.76 -2.86
N THR A 108 18.44 -12.13 -1.60
CA THR A 108 18.96 -11.21 -0.58
C THR A 108 20.35 -10.76 -1.03
N THR A 109 20.47 -9.57 -1.59
CA THR A 109 21.76 -8.97 -1.96
C THR A 109 22.53 -8.72 -0.66
N GLU A 110 23.66 -9.42 -0.50
CA GLU A 110 24.64 -9.12 0.54
C GLU A 110 24.97 -7.63 0.52
N ALA A 111 25.09 -7.02 1.71
CA ALA A 111 25.56 -5.64 1.82
C ALA A 111 26.90 -5.48 1.03
N PRO A 112 27.03 -4.46 0.17
CA PRO A 112 28.27 -4.20 -0.53
C PRO A 112 29.40 -4.02 0.49
N LYS A 113 30.49 -4.76 0.30
CA LYS A 113 31.64 -4.79 1.24
C LYS A 113 32.45 -3.49 1.25
N ASP A 114 32.25 -2.62 0.26
CA ASP A 114 32.91 -1.31 0.17
C ASP A 114 32.02 -0.31 -0.61
N CYS A 115 31.61 0.77 0.06
CA CYS A 115 30.84 1.89 -0.50
C CYS A 115 31.64 3.20 -0.52
N THR A 116 32.94 3.18 -0.22
CA THR A 116 33.74 4.38 0.04
C THR A 116 33.73 5.35 -1.15
N LYS A 117 33.78 4.83 -2.39
CA LYS A 117 33.70 5.65 -3.61
C LYS A 117 32.35 6.34 -3.77
N ALA A 118 31.26 5.67 -3.41
CA ALA A 118 29.92 6.23 -3.48
C ALA A 118 29.76 7.34 -2.44
N ASP A 119 30.31 7.13 -1.24
CA ASP A 119 30.32 8.11 -0.17
C ASP A 119 31.15 9.34 -0.53
N GLU A 120 32.34 9.17 -1.14
CA GLU A 120 33.16 10.28 -1.64
C GLU A 120 32.44 11.09 -2.73
N LEU A 121 31.73 10.42 -3.64
CA LEU A 121 30.95 11.09 -4.67
C LEU A 121 29.83 11.94 -4.06
N CYS A 122 29.11 11.40 -3.08
CA CYS A 122 28.09 12.14 -2.37
C CYS A 122 28.69 13.32 -1.58
N ALA A 123 29.78 13.08 -0.84
CA ALA A 123 30.48 14.09 -0.04
C ALA A 123 31.09 15.22 -0.88
N SER A 124 31.49 14.93 -2.13
CA SER A 124 32.04 15.93 -3.06
C SER A 124 31.00 16.98 -3.49
N LYS A 125 29.71 16.60 -3.46
CA LYS A 125 28.60 17.46 -3.86
C LYS A 125 28.00 18.19 -2.66
N ILE A 126 27.81 17.48 -1.56
CA ILE A 126 27.33 18.04 -0.30
C ILE A 126 28.28 17.58 0.79
N PRO A 127 29.03 18.51 1.44
CA PRO A 127 29.91 18.16 2.54
C PRO A 127 29.18 17.37 3.63
N GLY A 128 29.66 16.16 3.91
CA GLY A 128 29.05 15.25 4.90
C GLY A 128 27.94 14.34 4.36
N SER A 129 27.65 14.35 3.06
CA SER A 129 26.75 13.40 2.41
C SER A 129 27.41 12.03 2.20
N TYR A 130 26.60 10.98 2.17
CA TYR A 130 26.99 9.58 1.97
C TYR A 130 25.91 8.82 1.19
N CYS A 131 26.24 7.66 0.62
CA CYS A 131 25.33 6.86 -0.20
C CYS A 131 24.45 5.95 0.66
N LYS A 132 23.13 6.05 0.50
CA LYS A 132 22.16 5.19 1.19
C LYS A 132 21.92 3.91 0.41
N TYR A 133 22.92 3.03 0.37
CA TYR A 133 22.94 1.78 -0.40
C TYR A 133 21.90 0.72 0.01
N TRP A 134 21.28 0.89 1.19
CA TRP A 134 20.22 0.01 1.70
C TRP A 134 18.82 0.36 1.20
N LEU A 135 18.69 1.34 0.30
CA LEU A 135 17.44 1.67 -0.37
C LEU A 135 17.29 0.86 -1.66
N ASP A 136 16.06 0.55 -2.07
CA ASP A 136 15.76 -0.11 -3.34
C ASP A 136 16.33 0.67 -4.55
N THR A 137 16.46 1.99 -4.41
CA THR A 137 17.24 2.85 -5.30
C THR A 137 18.20 3.67 -4.45
N PRO A 138 19.50 3.32 -4.42
CA PRO A 138 20.48 4.03 -3.62
C PRO A 138 20.62 5.50 -4.04
N ILE A 139 20.57 6.39 -3.06
CA ILE A 139 20.67 7.85 -3.26
C ILE A 139 21.57 8.50 -2.22
N CYS A 140 22.17 9.63 -2.59
CA CYS A 140 22.97 10.46 -1.68
C CYS A 140 22.12 11.17 -0.63
N TYR A 141 22.59 11.18 0.62
CA TYR A 141 21.95 11.92 1.72
C TYR A 141 21.93 13.43 1.42
N GLY A 142 20.74 14.02 1.32
CA GLY A 142 20.56 15.47 1.14
C GLY A 142 20.35 15.95 -0.31
N SER A 143 20.92 15.28 -1.32
CA SER A 143 20.70 15.64 -2.74
C SER A 143 19.67 14.77 -3.46
N ASN A 144 19.36 13.58 -2.93
CA ASN A 144 18.56 12.54 -3.59
C ASN A 144 19.09 12.11 -4.97
N GLU A 145 20.34 12.43 -5.29
CA GLU A 145 20.95 11.96 -6.52
C GLU A 145 21.31 10.47 -6.41
N PRO A 146 21.19 9.70 -7.51
CA PRO A 146 21.50 8.29 -7.50
C PRO A 146 22.98 8.03 -7.20
N CYS A 147 23.24 7.00 -6.41
CA CYS A 147 24.57 6.49 -6.12
C CYS A 147 24.62 4.97 -6.29
N SER A 148 25.81 4.37 -6.31
CA SER A 148 25.96 2.91 -6.30
C SER A 148 27.27 2.54 -5.63
N CYS A 149 27.19 1.55 -4.76
CA CYS A 149 28.30 0.66 -4.46
C CYS A 149 28.27 -0.50 -5.47
#